data_AF-A0A2K9A4S6-F1
#
_entry.id   AF-A0A2K9A4S6-F1
#
_cell.length_a   1.000
_cell.length_b   1.000
_cell.length_c   1.000
_cell.angle_alpha   90.00
_cell.angle_beta   90.00
_cell.angle_gamma   90.00
#
_symmetry.space_group_name_H-M   'P 1'
#
loop_
_entity.id
_entity.type
_entity.pdbx_description
1 polymer ?
#
loop_
_entity_poly.entity_id
_entity_poly.type
_entity_poly.pdbx_seq_one_letter_code
_entity_poly.pdbx_strand_id
1 'polypeptide(L)'
;MSKIKSATDFDIQEMTKDAVVFNLLQIGELSHRKLTDDFKNEYKDIPWHHIYGLRNKIVHDYDHIHSNILFETITDDLQVFVNNIKKILGKNL
;
A
#
# COMPACT_ATOMS: atom_id res chain seq x y z
N MET A 1 -15.51 10.97 10.88
CA MET A 1 -14.19 11.00 10.21
C MET A 1 -14.40 11.59 8.83
N SER A 2 -13.81 12.76 8.55
CA SER A 2 -13.95 13.43 7.25
C SER A 2 -13.35 12.55 6.16
N LYS A 3 -14.10 12.29 5.08
CA LYS A 3 -13.56 11.59 3.90
C LYS A 3 -12.50 12.49 3.27
N ILE A 4 -11.28 11.98 3.13
CA ILE A 4 -10.21 12.62 2.34
C ILE A 4 -10.68 12.60 0.88
N LYS A 5 -10.80 13.77 0.25
CA LYS A 5 -11.33 13.90 -1.12
C LYS A 5 -10.30 14.42 -2.11
N SER A 6 -9.12 14.84 -1.64
CA SER A 6 -8.06 15.42 -2.47
C SER A 6 -6.68 15.26 -1.84
N ALA A 7 -5.62 15.36 -2.65
CA ALA A 7 -4.23 15.40 -2.17
C ALA A 7 -3.98 16.58 -1.22
N THR A 8 -4.68 17.70 -1.40
CA THR A 8 -4.61 18.87 -0.53
C THR A 8 -5.20 18.61 0.86
N ASP A 9 -6.24 17.77 0.98
CA ASP A 9 -6.76 17.32 2.28
C ASP A 9 -5.77 16.40 3.00
N PHE A 10 -4.92 15.69 2.23
CA PHE A 10 -3.89 14.80 2.73
C PHE A 10 -2.68 15.57 3.29
N ASP A 11 -2.31 16.70 2.68
CA ASP A 11 -1.23 17.59 3.14
C ASP A 11 -1.54 18.32 4.47
N ILE A 12 -2.81 18.43 4.85
CA ILE A 12 -3.22 19.17 6.07
C ILE A 12 -3.11 18.30 7.34
N GLN A 13 -2.92 16.98 7.21
CA GLN A 13 -2.90 16.05 8.35
C GLN A 13 -1.66 15.15 8.33
N GLU A 14 -0.52 15.70 8.76
CA GLU A 14 0.77 15.00 8.89
C GLU A 14 0.66 13.64 9.60
N MET A 15 -0.11 13.57 10.70
CA MET A 15 -0.40 12.31 11.40
C MET A 15 -1.08 11.26 10.53
N THR A 16 -1.96 11.68 9.60
CA THR A 16 -2.64 10.76 8.68
C THR A 16 -1.67 10.26 7.63
N LYS A 17 -0.82 11.13 7.10
CA LYS A 17 0.26 10.76 6.18
C LYS A 17 1.19 9.74 6.84
N ASP A 18 1.65 10.00 8.04
CA ASP A 18 2.53 9.09 8.79
C ASP A 18 1.86 7.73 9.05
N ALA A 19 0.59 7.73 9.47
CA ALA A 19 -0.16 6.50 9.71
C ALA A 19 -0.33 5.67 8.43
N VAL A 20 -0.66 6.31 7.30
CA VAL A 20 -0.75 5.64 6.00
C VAL A 20 0.59 5.06 5.60
N VAL A 21 1.65 5.88 5.66
CA VAL A 21 3.00 5.47 5.28
C VAL A 21 3.43 4.26 6.12
N PHE A 22 3.21 4.31 7.43
CA PHE A 22 3.49 3.20 8.32
C PHE A 22 2.72 1.93 7.93
N ASN A 23 1.42 2.04 7.60
CA ASN A 23 0.64 0.90 7.16
C ASN A 23 1.16 0.30 5.84
N LEU A 24 1.56 1.13 4.87
CA LEU A 24 2.14 0.67 3.61
C LEU A 24 3.48 -0.06 3.84
N LEU A 25 4.32 0.43 4.77
CA LEU A 25 5.54 -0.26 5.18
C LEU A 25 5.25 -1.65 5.73
N GLN A 26 4.27 -1.77 6.63
CA GLN A 26 3.89 -3.04 7.23
C GLN A 26 3.34 -4.02 6.20
N ILE A 27 2.52 -3.55 5.25
CA ILE A 27 2.00 -4.38 4.16
C ILE A 27 3.15 -4.94 3.30
N GLY A 28 4.08 -4.08 2.87
CA GLY A 28 5.23 -4.51 2.07
C GLY A 28 6.12 -5.52 2.80
N GLU A 29 6.41 -5.25 4.07
CA GLU A 29 7.22 -6.10 4.94
C GLU A 29 6.61 -7.49 5.15
N LEU A 30 5.31 -7.55 5.49
CA LEU A 30 4.61 -8.81 5.70
C LEU A 30 4.45 -9.60 4.40
N SER A 31 4.15 -8.92 3.29
CA SER A 31 4.03 -9.57 1.97
C SER A 31 5.35 -10.23 1.55
N HIS A 32 6.48 -9.64 1.90
CA HIS A 32 7.80 -10.19 1.62
C HIS A 32 8.17 -11.34 2.55
N ARG A 33 8.08 -11.13 3.87
CA ARG A 33 8.64 -12.06 4.87
C ARG A 33 7.71 -13.17 5.33
N LYS A 34 6.39 -13.02 5.18
CA LYS A 34 5.42 -13.99 5.73
C LYS A 34 4.79 -14.88 4.68
N LEU A 35 4.76 -14.45 3.42
CA LEU A 35 4.24 -15.25 2.32
C LEU A 35 5.35 -16.14 1.74
N THR A 36 5.03 -17.41 1.51
CA THR A 36 5.95 -18.35 0.85
C THR A 36 6.06 -18.03 -0.63
N ASP A 37 7.13 -18.50 -1.26
CA ASP A 37 7.32 -18.29 -2.70
C ASP A 37 6.31 -19.09 -3.53
N ASP A 38 5.91 -20.28 -3.06
CA ASP A 38 4.83 -21.06 -3.68
C ASP A 38 3.52 -20.27 -3.72
N PHE A 39 3.15 -19.61 -2.62
CA PHE A 39 1.96 -18.76 -2.57
C PHE A 39 2.07 -17.57 -3.53
N LYS A 40 3.22 -16.91 -3.58
CA LYS A 40 3.44 -15.79 -4.50
C LYS A 40 3.38 -16.25 -5.97
N ASN A 41 3.87 -17.45 -6.26
CA ASN A 41 3.85 -18.06 -7.59
C ASN A 41 2.43 -18.49 -8.01
N GLU A 42 1.64 -18.99 -7.07
CA GLU A 42 0.21 -19.29 -7.28
C GLU A 42 -0.56 -18.04 -7.69
N TYR A 43 -0.31 -16.90 -7.01
CA TYR A 43 -0.96 -15.62 -7.27
C TYR A 43 -0.04 -14.62 -7.98
N LYS A 44 0.59 -15.04 -9.08
CA LYS A 44 1.57 -14.24 -9.85
C LYS A 44 1.01 -12.96 -10.49
N ASP A 45 -0.32 -12.87 -10.66
CA ASP A 45 -0.98 -11.68 -11.20
C ASP A 45 -0.93 -10.50 -10.21
N ILE A 46 -0.65 -10.77 -8.94
CA ILE A 46 -0.37 -9.74 -7.95
C ILE A 46 1.11 -9.35 -8.07
N PRO A 47 1.43 -8.05 -8.25
CA PRO A 47 2.81 -7.60 -8.41
C PRO A 47 3.53 -7.54 -7.05
N TRP A 48 3.80 -8.71 -6.44
CA TRP A 48 4.41 -8.83 -5.11
C TRP A 48 5.68 -8.01 -4.94
N HIS A 49 6.51 -7.97 -5.99
CA HIS A 49 7.74 -7.18 -6.00
C HIS A 49 7.54 -5.68 -5.93
N HIS A 50 6.48 -5.15 -6.54
CA HIS A 50 6.11 -3.74 -6.37
C HIS A 50 5.60 -3.47 -4.96
N ILE A 51 4.86 -4.41 -4.36
CA ILE A 51 4.30 -4.25 -3.01
C ILE A 51 5.41 -4.15 -1.95
N TYR A 52 6.39 -5.05 -1.95
CA TYR A 52 7.53 -4.91 -1.03
C TYR A 52 8.58 -3.89 -1.50
N GLY A 53 8.63 -3.60 -2.81
CA GLY A 53 9.45 -2.51 -3.35
C GLY A 53 9.01 -1.14 -2.86
N LEU A 54 7.69 -0.93 -2.67
CA LEU A 54 7.12 0.28 -2.08
C LEU A 54 7.71 0.54 -0.68
N ARG A 55 7.88 -0.50 0.14
CA ARG A 55 8.54 -0.37 1.45
C ARG A 55 9.94 0.20 1.33
N ASN A 56 10.72 -0.24 0.35
CA ASN A 56 12.09 0.27 0.15
C ASN A 56 12.06 1.73 -0.29
N LYS A 57 11.18 2.08 -1.23
CA LYS A 57 11.04 3.47 -1.70
C LYS A 57 10.63 4.41 -0.57
N ILE A 58 9.67 4.01 0.26
CA ILE A 58 9.22 4.81 1.40
C ILE A 58 10.34 5.01 2.43
N VAL A 59 11.10 3.96 2.77
CA VAL A 59 12.18 4.07 3.78
C VAL A 59 13.34 4.92 3.28
N HIS A 60 13.67 4.85 1.98
CA HIS A 60 14.82 5.55 1.42
C HIS A 60 14.52 6.98 0.97
N ASP A 61 13.29 7.27 0.52
CA ASP A 61 12.88 8.59 0.02
C ASP A 61 11.81 9.26 0.92
N TYR A 62 11.74 8.90 2.21
CA TYR A 62 10.70 9.38 3.15
C TYR A 62 10.51 10.91 3.13
N ASP A 63 11.61 11.65 3.10
CA ASP A 63 11.63 13.12 3.09
C ASP A 63 11.02 13.73 1.81
N HIS A 64 10.93 12.94 0.72
CA HIS A 64 10.46 13.37 -0.60
C HIS A 64 9.23 12.61 -1.07
N ILE A 65 8.51 11.91 -0.18
CA ILE A 65 7.23 11.30 -0.55
C ILE A 65 6.23 12.42 -0.85
N HIS A 66 6.08 12.72 -2.14
CA HIS A 66 5.11 13.67 -2.62
C HIS A 66 3.70 13.14 -2.34
N SER A 67 2.87 13.98 -1.71
CA SER A 67 1.54 13.60 -1.24
C SER A 67 0.60 13.17 -2.37
N ASN A 68 0.85 13.60 -3.61
CA ASN A 68 0.14 13.10 -4.79
C ASN A 68 0.43 11.62 -5.08
N ILE A 69 1.71 11.21 -5.04
CA ILE A 69 2.10 9.81 -5.28
C ILE A 69 1.50 8.91 -4.21
N LEU A 70 1.55 9.37 -2.95
CA LEU A 70 0.97 8.62 -1.84
C LEU A 70 -0.55 8.52 -1.97
N PHE A 71 -1.21 9.60 -2.37
CA PHE A 71 -2.66 9.62 -2.61
C PHE A 71 -3.04 8.64 -3.74
N GLU A 72 -2.38 8.70 -4.90
CA GLU A 72 -2.59 7.78 -6.03
C GLU A 72 -2.37 6.32 -5.61
N THR A 73 -1.30 6.06 -4.85
CA THR A 73 -1.01 4.71 -4.33
C THR A 73 -2.16 4.18 -3.47
N ILE A 74 -2.80 5.02 -2.64
CA ILE A 74 -3.92 4.61 -1.78
C ILE A 74 -5.21 4.46 -2.58
N THR A 75 -5.51 5.39 -3.48
CA THR A 75 -6.80 5.41 -4.18
C THR A 75 -6.87 4.37 -5.28
N ASP A 76 -5.75 4.08 -5.92
CA ASP A 76 -5.72 3.28 -7.14
C ASP A 76 -5.05 1.93 -6.86
N ASP A 77 -3.74 1.93 -6.57
CA ASP A 77 -2.95 0.70 -6.45
C ASP A 77 -3.39 -0.17 -5.27
N LEU A 78 -3.57 0.45 -4.10
CA LEU A 78 -4.00 -0.26 -2.89
C LEU A 78 -5.41 -0.83 -3.05
N GLN A 79 -6.29 -0.13 -3.77
CA GLN A 79 -7.65 -0.61 -4.02
C GLN A 79 -7.65 -1.86 -4.92
N VAL A 80 -6.81 -1.88 -5.95
CA VAL A 80 -6.59 -3.07 -6.79
C VAL A 80 -6.01 -4.21 -5.95
N PHE A 81 -5.00 -3.93 -5.13
CA PHE A 81 -4.39 -4.95 -4.26
C PHE A 81 -5.41 -5.57 -3.30
N VAL A 82 -6.19 -4.75 -2.59
CA VAL A 82 -7.25 -5.21 -1.68
C VAL A 82 -8.26 -6.09 -2.40
N ASN A 83 -8.66 -5.74 -3.62
CA ASN A 83 -9.60 -6.55 -4.40
C ASN A 83 -9.00 -7.91 -4.77
N ASN A 84 -7.70 -7.99 -5.06
CA ASN A 84 -7.03 -9.26 -5.32
C ASN A 84 -6.97 -10.11 -4.04
N ILE A 85 -6.64 -9.52 -2.89
CA ILE A 85 -6.65 -10.23 -1.60
C ILE A 85 -8.06 -10.73 -1.25
N LYS A 86 -9.10 -9.94 -1.49
CA LYS A 86 -10.50 -10.37 -1.31
C LYS A 86 -10.84 -11.62 -2.11
N LYS A 87 -10.40 -11.69 -3.37
CA LYS A 87 -10.59 -12.86 -4.24
C LYS A 87 -9.90 -14.09 -3.66
N ILE A 88 -8.65 -13.95 -3.20
CA ILE A 88 -7.90 -15.05 -2.57
C ILE A 88 -8.62 -15.56 -1.32
N LEU A 89 -9.09 -14.65 -0.47
CA LEU A 89 -9.74 -15.01 0.79
C LEU A 89 -11.18 -15.50 0.62
N GLY A 90 -11.77 -15.36 -0.58
CA GLY A 90 -13.19 -15.63 -0.82
C GLY A 90 -14.12 -14.73 0.02
N LYS A 91 -13.68 -13.52 0.40
CA LYS A 91 -14.44 -12.61 1.28
C LYS A 91 -14.79 -11.29 0.60
N ASN A 92 -16.02 -10.82 0.83
CA ASN A 92 -16.40 -9.42 0.61
C ASN A 92 -16.16 -8.65 1.92
N LEU A 93 -15.00 -8.00 2.07
CA LEU A 93 -14.75 -7.07 3.18
C LEU A 93 -15.34 -5.69 2.90
#